data_AF-A0A966XGP6-F1
#
_entry.id   AF-A0A966XGP6-F1
#
_cell.length_a   1.000
_cell.length_b   1.000
_cell.length_c   1.000
_cell.angle_alpha   90.00
_cell.angle_beta   90.00
_cell.angle_gamma   90.00
#
_symmetry.space_group_name_H-M   'P 1'
#
loop_
_entity.id
_entity.type
_entity.pdbx_description
1 polymer ?
#
loop_
_entity_poly.entity_id
_entity_poly.type
_entity_poly.pdbx_seq_one_letter_code
_entity_poly.pdbx_strand_id
1 'polypeptide(L)' 'NYGERVEACIRFKDKADVGIDVLMAHCVSKLGKFKSPDQIHVMEDLPKGPSGKVQRLKLYGMIYAA' A
#
# COMPACT_ATOMS: atom_id res chain seq x y z
N ASN A 1 2.35 -7.72 -21.09
CA ASN A 1 2.90 -8.18 -19.79
C ASN A 1 1.82 -8.95 -19.07
N TYR A 2 1.94 -10.29 -19.03
CA TYR A 2 1.05 -11.14 -18.24
C TYR A 2 1.61 -11.25 -16.82
N GLY A 3 0.84 -10.85 -15.81
CA GLY A 3 1.20 -10.96 -14.39
C GLY A 3 0.54 -9.89 -13.52
N GLU A 4 0.44 -10.18 -12.21
CA GLU A 4 0.04 -9.22 -11.19
C GLU A 4 1.29 -8.67 -10.47
N ARG A 5 1.26 -7.39 -10.07
CA ARG A 5 2.30 -6.78 -9.23
C ARG A 5 1.81 -6.66 -7.80
N VAL A 6 2.71 -6.83 -6.85
CA VAL A 6 2.41 -6.57 -5.44
C VAL A 6 2.56 -5.07 -5.20
N GLU A 7 1.53 -4.44 -4.66
CA GLU A 7 1.56 -3.03 -4.28
C GLU A 7 0.92 -2.86 -2.90
N ALA A 8 1.30 -1.80 -2.19
CA ALA A 8 0.81 -1.53 -0.85
C ALA A 8 0.16 -0.14 -0.79
N CYS A 9 -0.98 -0.05 -0.09
CA CYS A 9 -1.58 1.22 0.31
C CYS A 9 -1.41 1.36 1.81
N ILE A 10 -0.85 2.48 2.26
CA ILE A 10 -0.60 2.74 3.68
C ILE A 10 -1.20 4.09 4.09
N ARG A 11 -1.48 4.20 5.38
CA ARG A 11 -1.66 5.49 6.06
C ARG A 11 -0.69 5.53 7.22
N PHE A 12 -0.06 6.68 7.44
CA PHE A 12 0.72 6.89 8.64
C PHE A 12 -0.20 6.99 9.86
N LYS A 13 0.34 6.60 11.01
CA LYS A 13 -0.24 7.02 12.30
C LYS A 13 0.09 8.50 12.51
N ASP A 14 -0.68 9.16 13.36
CA ASP A 14 -0.43 10.56 13.70
C ASP A 14 1.03 10.76 14.13
N LYS A 15 1.67 11.78 13.56
CA LYS A 15 3.08 12.17 13.82
C LYS A 15 4.14 11.17 13.32
N ALA A 16 3.74 10.11 12.61
CA ALA A 16 4.70 9.25 11.93
C ALA A 16 5.02 9.83 10.54
N ASP A 17 6.31 9.97 10.27
CA ASP A 17 6.84 10.35 8.97
C ASP A 17 8.10 9.51 8.72
N VAL A 18 8.04 8.65 7.69
CA VAL A 18 9.11 7.71 7.35
C VAL A 18 9.23 7.69 5.83
N GLY A 19 10.46 7.78 5.33
CA GLY A 19 10.76 7.69 3.91
C GLY A 19 10.28 6.39 3.28
N ILE A 20 9.76 6.47 2.05
CA ILE A 20 9.27 5.31 1.29
C ILE A 20 10.38 4.31 1.02
N ASP A 21 11.60 4.78 0.79
CA ASP A 21 12.81 3.97 0.63
C ASP A 21 13.08 3.11 1.87
N VAL A 22 12.92 3.67 3.07
CA VAL A 22 13.07 2.94 4.34
C VAL A 22 11.98 1.87 4.48
N LEU A 23 10.74 2.18 4.12
CA LEU A 23 9.63 1.22 4.15
C LEU A 23 9.81 0.08 3.13
N MET A 24 10.26 0.40 1.92
CA MET A 24 10.60 -0.58 0.89
C MET A 24 11.73 -1.51 1.36
N ALA A 25 12.81 -0.94 1.91
CA ALA A 25 13.92 -1.72 2.46
C ALA A 25 13.46 -2.62 3.61
N HIS A 26 12.54 -2.14 4.47
CA HIS A 26 11.93 -2.94 5.52
C HIS A 26 11.16 -4.13 4.96
N CYS A 27 10.31 -3.93 3.95
CA CYS A 27 9.57 -5.01 3.30
C CYS A 27 10.52 -6.05 2.68
N VAL A 28 11.54 -5.60 1.93
CA VAL A 28 12.51 -6.51 1.29
C VAL A 28 13.29 -7.31 2.33
N SER A 29 13.73 -6.66 3.41
CA SER A 29 14.43 -7.30 4.52
C SER A 29 13.60 -8.39 5.20
N LYS A 30 12.28 -8.21 5.31
CA LYS A 30 11.39 -9.13 6.05
C LYS A 30 10.70 -10.18 5.17
N LEU A 31 10.36 -9.84 3.94
CA LEU A 31 9.54 -10.66 3.04
C LEU A 31 10.32 -11.21 1.85
N GLY A 32 11.50 -10.65 1.57
CA GLY A 32 12.26 -10.90 0.34
C GLY A 32 11.71 -10.10 -0.85
N LYS A 33 12.53 -9.96 -1.89
CA LYS A 33 12.23 -9.13 -3.08
C LYS A 33 10.91 -9.52 -3.77
N PHE A 34 10.63 -10.81 -3.92
CA PHE A 34 9.45 -11.30 -4.65
C PHE A 34 8.11 -10.98 -3.98
N LYS A 35 8.07 -10.89 -2.64
CA LYS A 35 6.84 -10.62 -1.88
C LYS A 35 6.72 -9.17 -1.43
N SER A 36 7.73 -8.36 -1.71
CA SER A 36 7.74 -6.94 -1.37
C SER A 36 6.94 -6.15 -2.40
N PRO A 37 6.33 -5.03 -2.00
CA PRO A 37 5.61 -4.20 -2.94
C PRO A 37 6.57 -3.55 -3.93
N ASP A 38 6.16 -3.45 -5.19
CA ASP A 38 6.82 -2.65 -6.23
C ASP A 38 6.54 -1.16 -6.05
N GLN A 39 5.38 -0.82 -5.45
CA GLN A 39 4.97 0.54 -5.14
C GLN A 39 4.24 0.63 -3.80
N ILE A 40 4.53 1.70 -3.04
CA ILE A 40 3.82 2.07 -1.81
C ILE A 40 3.08 3.38 -2.08
N HIS A 41 1.76 3.34 -1.93
CA HIS A 41 0.85 4.48 -2.06
C HIS A 41 0.51 5.00 -0.67
N VAL A 42 0.98 6.21 -0.34
CA VAL A 42 0.64 6.88 0.92
C VAL A 42 -0.69 7.60 0.75
N MET A 43 -1.63 7.31 1.64
CA MET A 43 -2.99 7.85 1.62
C MET A 43 -3.29 8.56 2.93
N GLU A 44 -4.17 9.56 2.87
CA GLU A 44 -4.69 10.21 4.09
C GLU A 44 -5.50 9.23 4.95
N ASP A 45 -6.38 8.44 4.31
CA ASP A 45 -7.06 7.31 4.95
C ASP A 45 -7.32 6.17 3.95
N LEU A 46 -7.56 4.98 4.48
CA LEU A 46 -7.97 3.81 3.73
C LEU A 46 -9.50 3.77 3.62
N PRO A 47 -10.07 3.52 2.42
CA PRO A 47 -11.50 3.41 2.26
C PRO A 47 -12.04 2.26 3.08
N LYS A 48 -13.03 2.55 3.92
CA LYS A 48 -13.71 1.56 4.76
C LYS A 48 -15.20 1.53 4.46
N GLY A 49 -15.79 0.35 4.54
CA GLY A 49 -17.24 0.18 4.48
C GLY A 49 -17.92 0.53 5.81
N PRO A 50 -19.26 0.44 5.88
CA PRO A 50 -20.02 0.72 7.10
C PRO A 50 -19.62 -0.11 8.33
N SER A 51 -19.04 -1.29 8.12
CA SER A 51 -18.51 -2.16 9.17
C SER A 51 -17.07 -1.85 9.59
N GLY A 52 -16.47 -0.77 9.07
CA GLY A 52 -15.08 -0.39 9.34
C GLY A 52 -14.02 -1.21 8.60
N LYS A 53 -14.42 -2.20 7.78
CA LYS A 53 -13.50 -3.04 6.99
C LYS A 53 -12.96 -2.30 5.78
N VAL A 54 -11.67 -2.47 5.49
CA VAL A 54 -11.00 -1.89 4.32
C VAL A 54 -11.58 -2.46 3.02
N GLN A 55 -11.92 -1.57 2.08
CA GLN A 55 -12.46 -1.91 0.77
C GLN A 55 -11.35 -1.96 -0.28
N ARG A 56 -10.72 -3.14 -0.45
CA ARG A 56 -9.56 -3.33 -1.35
C ARG A 56 -9.84 -2.99 -2.82
N LEU A 57 -11.03 -3.32 -3.33
CA LEU A 57 -11.39 -2.99 -4.72
C LEU A 57 -11.47 -1.47 -4.95
N LYS A 58 -11.88 -0.71 -3.93
CA LYS A 58 -11.94 0.75 -4.01
C LYS A 58 -10.55 1.38 -4.02
N LEU A 59 -9.57 0.76 -3.34
CA LEU A 59 -8.16 1.17 -3.43
C LEU A 59 -7.64 1.08 -4.86
N TYR A 60 -7.90 -0.03 -5.56
CA TYR A 60 -7.50 -0.18 -6.97
C TYR A 60 -8.11 0.92 -7.84
N GLY A 61 -9.41 1.18 -7.67
CA GLY A 61 -10.08 2.27 -8.40
C GLY A 61 -9.48 3.64 -8.12
N MET A 62 -9.17 3.96 -6.86
CA MET A 62 -8.56 5.24 -6.47
C MET A 62 -7.17 5.47 -7.08
N ILE A 63 -6.41 4.40 -7.37
CA ILE A 63 -5.05 4.49 -7.91
C ILE A 63 -5.06 4.45 -9.44
N TYR A 64 -5.90 3.60 -10.03
CA TYR A 64 -5.81 3.22 -11.45
C TYR A 64 -7.04 3.57 -12.30
N ALA A 65 -8.18 3.89 -11.69
CA ALA A 65 -9.39 4.27 -12.41
C ALA A 65 -9.70 5.75 -12.16
N ALA A 66 -9.17 6.61 -13.04
CA ALA A 66 -9.69 7.95 -13.26
C ALA A 66 -10.81 7.88 -14.32
#